data_AF-A0A224YD02-F1
#
_entry.id   AF-A0A224YD02-F1
#
_cell.length_a   1.000
_cell.length_b   1.000
_cell.length_c   1.000
_cell.angle_alpha   90.00
_cell.angle_beta   90.00
_cell.angle_gamma   90.00
#
_symmetry.space_group_name_H-M   'P 1'
#
loop_
_entity.id
_entity.type
_entity.pdbx_description
1 polymer ?
#
loop_
_entity_poly.entity_id
_entity_poly.type
_entity_poly.pdbx_seq_one_letter_code
_entity_poly.pdbx_strand_id
1 'polypeptide(L)'
;MNYPYKYRKCRCVADVSTLNYFPSGIAMCAAYMLISCLFSSVVFQQCSASANSTADACLETPTVEGCTIIRRMWSFSSRSGQCQLNFVCSNHTNAFRDEATCNEVCSSVPRPQPPESFQDCAFWLTQLHKCQQKWLKYYLDYWGKVQQVLIYTGCGSSPHKHYAYYVSRRHCTELNLPRGRTRE
;
A
#
# COMPACT_ATOMS: atom_id res chain seq x y z
N MET A 1 31.08 -3.40 -12.90
CA MET A 1 30.85 -1.94 -12.77
C MET A 1 30.32 -1.68 -11.36
N ASN A 2 31.14 -1.07 -10.50
CA ASN A 2 30.82 -0.78 -9.09
C ASN A 2 30.33 0.66 -8.98
N TYR A 3 29.13 0.88 -8.44
CA TYR A 3 28.66 2.21 -8.03
C TYR A 3 28.43 2.23 -6.51
N PRO A 4 29.10 3.11 -5.75
CA PRO A 4 28.98 3.16 -4.30
C PRO A 4 27.88 4.15 -3.88
N TYR A 5 26.73 3.67 -3.43
CA TYR A 5 25.75 4.54 -2.78
C TYR A 5 26.12 4.75 -1.30
N LYS A 6 26.61 5.95 -0.99
CA LYS A 6 26.81 6.45 0.37
C LYS A 6 25.45 6.62 1.06
N TYR A 7 25.14 5.77 2.03
CA TYR A 7 24.05 6.04 2.97
C TYR A 7 24.46 7.18 3.92
N ARG A 8 23.81 8.35 3.84
CA ARG A 8 23.86 9.36 4.91
C ARG A 8 22.85 8.97 5.97
N LYS A 9 23.35 8.54 7.14
CA LYS A 9 22.56 8.29 8.34
C LYS A 9 22.13 9.65 8.92
N CYS A 10 20.87 10.05 8.74
CA CYS A 10 20.34 11.23 9.44
C CYS A 10 20.21 10.88 10.94
N ARG A 11 21.09 11.48 11.74
CA ARG A 11 21.07 11.42 13.20
C ARG A 11 20.16 12.56 13.65
N CYS A 12 19.02 12.24 14.27
CA CYS A 12 18.25 13.25 14.99
C CYS A 12 19.08 13.70 16.20
N VAL A 13 19.60 14.93 16.14
CA VAL A 13 20.23 15.59 17.27
C VAL A 13 19.09 16.25 18.06
N ALA A 14 18.76 15.69 19.22
CA ALA A 14 17.98 16.41 20.21
C ALA A 14 18.97 17.32 20.95
N ASP A 15 18.90 18.63 20.67
CA ASP A 15 19.63 19.63 21.45
C ASP A 15 18.78 19.93 22.70
N VAL A 16 19.12 19.28 23.81
CA VAL A 16 18.60 19.64 25.14
C VAL A 16 19.75 20.30 25.87
N SER A 17 19.91 21.60 25.62
CA SER A 17 20.89 22.41 26.34
C SER A 17 20.19 23.61 26.95
N THR A 18 20.16 23.60 28.30
CA THR A 18 19.99 24.74 29.22
C THR A 18 18.56 25.30 29.36
N LEU A 19 18.00 25.51 30.55
CA LEU A 19 18.58 26.23 31.69
C LEU A 19 18.06 25.72 33.04
N ASN A 20 18.99 25.32 33.90
CA ASN A 20 18.84 25.47 35.34
C ASN A 20 18.90 26.96 35.67
N TYR A 21 17.85 27.55 36.26
CA TYR A 21 18.01 28.75 37.08
C TYR A 21 16.82 28.90 38.05
N PHE A 22 17.04 28.52 39.31
CA PHE A 22 16.23 28.99 40.45
C PHE A 22 16.67 30.42 40.77
N PRO A 23 15.72 31.34 41.02
CA PRO A 23 15.58 31.79 42.39
C PRO A 23 14.12 31.96 42.85
N SER A 24 13.97 31.76 44.15
CA SER A 24 12.81 31.97 45.01
C SER A 24 12.13 33.35 44.86
N GLY A 25 10.80 33.36 44.69
CA GLY A 25 9.96 34.55 44.90
C GLY A 25 8.55 34.37 44.34
N ILE A 26 7.53 34.42 45.20
CA ILE A 26 6.10 34.12 44.91
C ILE A 26 5.39 35.15 43.99
N ALA A 27 6.14 36.02 43.30
CA ALA A 27 5.57 37.11 42.51
C ALA A 27 5.60 36.90 40.98
N MET A 28 5.66 35.65 40.49
CA MET A 28 5.75 35.35 39.04
C MET A 28 4.68 34.37 38.51
N CYS A 29 3.58 34.13 39.21
CA CYS A 29 2.54 33.22 38.71
C CYS A 29 1.59 33.86 37.67
N ALA A 30 1.37 35.18 37.71
CA ALA A 30 0.38 35.83 36.83
C ALA A 30 0.91 36.15 35.42
N ALA A 31 2.21 36.46 35.29
CA ALA A 31 2.82 36.77 33.99
C ALA A 31 3.14 35.50 33.16
N TYR A 32 3.43 34.37 33.83
CA TYR A 32 3.78 33.14 33.14
C TYR A 32 2.58 32.46 32.45
N MET A 33 1.36 32.66 32.98
CA MET A 33 0.12 32.13 32.40
C MET A 33 -0.35 32.88 31.15
N LEU A 34 0.10 34.13 30.95
CA LEU A 34 -0.20 34.90 29.74
C LEU A 34 0.82 34.64 28.61
N ILE A 35 2.07 34.32 28.95
CA ILE A 35 3.12 34.00 27.98
C ILE A 35 2.99 32.56 27.47
N SER A 36 2.54 31.61 28.30
CA SER A 36 2.30 30.22 27.87
C SER A 36 1.12 30.08 26.89
N CYS A 37 0.11 30.95 26.95
CA CYS A 37 -1.00 30.98 25.99
C CYS A 37 -0.63 31.54 24.61
N LEU A 38 0.42 32.37 24.52
CA LEU A 38 0.87 32.94 23.23
C LEU A 38 1.89 32.06 22.50
N PHE A 39 2.63 31.19 23.21
CA PHE A 39 3.58 30.26 22.60
C PHE A 39 3.01 28.86 22.29
N SER A 40 1.76 28.57 22.68
CA SER A 40 1.10 27.28 22.38
C SER A 40 0.43 27.23 20.99
N SER A 41 0.40 28.35 20.26
CA SER A 41 -0.36 28.49 19.02
C SER A 41 0.41 28.19 17.74
N VAL A 42 1.71 27.86 17.82
CA VAL A 42 2.55 27.67 16.62
C VAL A 42 3.44 26.44 16.74
N VAL A 43 2.81 25.27 16.82
CA VAL A 43 3.41 24.06 16.22
C VAL A 43 2.29 23.36 15.46
N PHE A 44 1.88 23.97 14.35
CA PHE A 44 1.24 23.23 13.28
C PHE A 44 2.25 22.17 12.84
N GLN A 45 1.92 20.91 13.14
CA GLN A 45 2.68 19.76 12.74
C GLN A 45 2.57 19.59 11.23
N GLN A 46 3.47 20.25 10.50
CA GLN A 46 3.62 20.02 9.06
C GLN A 46 4.32 18.68 8.89
N CYS A 47 3.53 17.63 8.64
CA CYS A 47 4.02 16.45 7.95
C CYS A 47 4.38 16.88 6.53
N SER A 48 5.60 17.37 6.32
CA SER A 48 6.14 17.52 4.97
C SER A 48 6.32 16.12 4.41
N ALA A 49 5.44 15.73 3.49
CA ALA A 49 5.68 14.62 2.59
C ALA A 49 6.99 14.94 1.86
N SER A 50 8.02 14.14 2.11
CA SER A 50 9.28 14.21 1.37
C SER A 50 8.96 13.98 -0.11
N ALA A 51 9.12 15.02 -0.93
CA ALA A 51 9.07 14.94 -2.39
C ALA A 51 10.34 14.25 -2.92
N ASN A 52 10.58 12.99 -2.52
CA ASN A 52 11.22 12.04 -3.42
C ASN A 52 10.12 11.58 -4.36
N SER A 53 10.34 11.74 -5.67
CA SER A 53 9.32 11.79 -6.74
C SER A 53 8.12 10.90 -6.47
N THR A 54 6.97 11.53 -6.17
CA THR A 54 5.67 10.85 -6.07
C THR A 54 5.35 10.02 -7.31
N ALA A 55 5.95 10.36 -8.46
CA ALA A 55 5.90 9.59 -9.70
C ALA A 55 6.59 8.21 -9.63
N ASP A 56 7.61 8.01 -8.79
CA ASP A 56 8.29 6.70 -8.66
C ASP A 56 7.36 5.67 -8.04
N ALA A 57 6.45 6.10 -7.15
CA ALA A 57 5.43 5.23 -6.57
C ALA A 57 4.57 4.56 -7.65
N CYS A 58 4.32 5.25 -8.77
CA CYS A 58 3.53 4.72 -9.89
C CYS A 58 4.25 3.60 -10.67
N LEU A 59 5.56 3.45 -10.50
CA LEU A 59 6.35 2.38 -11.12
C LEU A 59 6.20 1.04 -10.36
N GLU A 60 5.83 1.09 -9.07
CA GLU A 60 5.58 -0.10 -8.27
C GLU A 60 4.25 -0.74 -8.67
N THR A 61 4.26 -2.05 -8.96
CA THR A 61 3.04 -2.78 -9.34
C THR A 61 2.11 -2.91 -8.15
N PRO A 62 0.86 -2.44 -8.22
CA PRO A 62 -0.08 -2.55 -7.11
C PRO A 62 -0.35 -4.02 -6.79
N THR A 63 -0.31 -4.37 -5.50
CA THR A 63 -0.51 -5.75 -5.03
C THR A 63 -1.52 -5.82 -3.87
N VAL A 64 -2.05 -7.01 -3.65
CA VAL A 64 -2.87 -7.39 -2.48
C VAL A 64 -2.21 -8.47 -1.63
N GLU A 65 -0.99 -8.87 -2.00
CA GLU A 65 -0.21 -9.87 -1.28
C GLU A 65 0.61 -9.22 -0.17
N GLY A 66 0.91 -9.98 0.89
CA GLY A 66 1.77 -9.54 1.98
C GLY A 66 1.17 -8.52 2.97
N CYS A 67 -0.02 -7.95 2.72
CA CYS A 67 -0.62 -6.92 3.59
C CYS A 67 -1.79 -7.40 4.45
N THR A 68 -2.01 -6.69 5.56
CA THR A 68 -3.10 -6.94 6.52
C THR A 68 -4.44 -6.39 6.04
N ILE A 69 -4.42 -5.21 5.40
CA ILE A 69 -5.61 -4.46 5.03
C ILE A 69 -5.59 -4.24 3.52
N ILE A 70 -6.57 -4.84 2.84
CA ILE A 70 -6.82 -4.64 1.41
C ILE A 70 -8.00 -3.69 1.28
N ARG A 71 -7.87 -2.66 0.45
CA ARG A 71 -8.93 -1.68 0.17
C ARG A 71 -9.11 -1.53 -1.33
N ARG A 72 -10.29 -1.05 -1.71
CA ARG A 72 -10.54 -0.58 -3.06
C ARG A 72 -10.00 0.85 -3.16
N MET A 73 -8.94 1.05 -3.91
CA MET A 73 -8.24 2.34 -4.06
C MET A 73 -7.79 2.53 -5.51
N TRP A 74 -7.48 3.77 -5.86
CA TRP A 74 -6.95 4.12 -7.18
C TRP A 74 -5.46 3.76 -7.24
N SER A 75 -5.03 3.16 -8.34
CA SER A 75 -3.63 2.77 -8.56
C SER A 75 -3.29 2.93 -10.03
N PHE A 76 -2.08 3.38 -10.33
CA PHE A 76 -1.61 3.50 -11.69
C PHE A 76 -1.20 2.15 -12.24
N SER A 77 -1.78 1.78 -13.38
CA SER A 77 -1.40 0.60 -14.14
C SER A 77 -0.45 1.01 -15.25
N SER A 78 0.82 0.64 -15.13
CA SER A 78 1.83 0.82 -16.18
C SER A 78 1.42 0.14 -17.50
N ARG A 79 0.68 -0.97 -17.40
CA ARG A 79 0.15 -1.72 -18.56
C ARG A 79 -0.88 -0.93 -19.37
N SER A 80 -1.87 -0.32 -18.73
CA SER A 80 -2.86 0.50 -19.45
C SER A 80 -2.39 1.95 -19.61
N GLY A 81 -1.39 2.38 -18.86
CA GLY A 81 -0.99 3.77 -18.72
C GLY A 81 -2.10 4.64 -18.13
N GLN A 82 -2.92 4.09 -17.23
CA GLN A 82 -4.09 4.76 -16.65
C GLN A 82 -4.23 4.41 -15.17
N CYS A 83 -4.80 5.33 -14.41
CA CYS A 83 -5.26 5.05 -13.05
C CYS A 83 -6.53 4.20 -13.09
N GLN A 84 -6.56 3.16 -12.26
CA GLN A 84 -7.68 2.22 -12.18
C GLN A 84 -8.06 1.98 -10.72
N LEU A 85 -9.36 1.90 -10.48
CA LEU A 85 -9.91 1.51 -9.18
C LEU A 85 -9.81 0.00 -9.01
N ASN A 86 -8.90 -0.48 -8.16
CA ASN A 86 -8.62 -1.90 -7.96
C ASN A 86 -8.52 -2.23 -6.46
N PHE A 87 -8.46 -3.53 -6.13
CA PHE A 87 -8.05 -3.96 -4.80
C PHE A 87 -6.54 -3.83 -4.69
N VAL A 88 -6.07 -3.17 -3.63
CA VAL A 88 -4.66 -2.96 -3.33
C VAL A 88 -4.44 -2.91 -1.82
N CYS A 89 -3.24 -3.24 -1.37
CA CYS A 89 -2.81 -3.03 0.01
C CYS A 89 -2.97 -1.56 0.39
N SER A 90 -3.60 -1.29 1.54
CA SER A 90 -3.95 0.10 1.92
C SER A 90 -2.76 1.01 2.17
N ASN A 91 -1.59 0.43 2.45
CA ASN A 91 -0.33 1.13 2.69
C ASN A 91 0.63 1.05 1.50
N HIS A 92 0.17 0.60 0.33
CA HIS A 92 0.98 0.56 -0.87
C HIS A 92 1.28 1.98 -1.36
N THR A 93 2.48 2.20 -1.90
CA THR A 93 2.91 3.50 -2.45
C THR A 93 2.05 3.91 -3.66
N ASN A 94 1.79 2.97 -4.56
CA ASN A 94 0.84 3.07 -5.66
C ASN A 94 -0.62 2.84 -5.23
N ALA A 95 -1.08 3.49 -4.16
CA ALA A 95 -2.47 3.43 -3.70
C ALA A 95 -2.97 4.83 -3.27
N PHE A 96 -3.90 5.36 -4.06
CA PHE A 96 -4.46 6.69 -3.92
C PHE A 96 -5.93 6.62 -3.53
N ARG A 97 -6.38 7.60 -2.73
CA ARG A 97 -7.76 7.64 -2.25
C ARG A 97 -8.75 7.96 -3.37
N ASP A 98 -8.35 8.81 -4.30
CA ASP A 98 -9.17 9.35 -5.39
C ASP A 98 -8.43 9.31 -6.73
N GLU A 99 -9.22 9.34 -7.81
CA GLU A 99 -8.74 9.25 -9.19
C GLU A 99 -7.91 10.47 -9.59
N ALA A 100 -8.35 11.65 -9.18
CA ALA A 100 -7.71 12.92 -9.53
C ALA A 100 -6.27 12.96 -9.03
N THR A 101 -6.05 12.61 -7.75
CA THR A 101 -4.71 12.54 -7.16
C THR A 101 -3.83 11.52 -7.87
N CYS A 102 -4.37 10.34 -8.21
CA CYS A 102 -3.62 9.32 -8.94
C CYS A 102 -3.18 9.84 -10.32
N ASN A 103 -4.10 10.46 -11.06
CA ASN A 103 -3.81 10.98 -12.39
C ASN A 103 -2.84 12.15 -12.34
N GLU A 104 -2.99 13.06 -11.38
CA GLU A 104 -2.07 14.17 -11.18
C GLU A 104 -0.64 13.66 -10.94
N VAL A 105 -0.47 12.73 -10.00
CA VAL A 105 0.84 12.18 -9.60
C VAL A 105 1.47 11.33 -10.71
N CYS A 106 0.68 10.52 -11.42
CA CYS A 106 1.19 9.53 -12.36
C CYS A 106 1.12 9.94 -13.84
N SER A 107 0.58 11.12 -14.16
CA SER A 107 0.38 11.62 -15.54
C SER A 107 1.65 11.62 -16.40
N SER A 108 2.81 11.90 -15.78
CA SER A 108 4.11 12.04 -16.43
C SER A 108 4.96 10.76 -16.42
N VAL A 109 4.44 9.67 -15.83
CA VAL A 109 5.18 8.42 -15.70
C VAL A 109 5.35 7.80 -17.09
N PRO A 110 6.58 7.53 -17.55
CA PRO A 110 6.81 6.86 -18.82
C PRO A 110 6.04 5.54 -18.82
N ARG A 111 5.30 5.24 -19.89
CA ARG A 111 4.61 3.96 -20.03
C ARG A 111 5.67 2.90 -20.34
N PRO A 112 6.18 2.14 -19.36
CA PRO A 112 7.09 1.07 -19.68
C PRO A 112 6.25 0.06 -20.48
N GLN A 113 6.78 -0.48 -21.57
CA GLN A 113 6.13 -1.64 -22.17
C GLN A 113 6.09 -2.71 -21.09
N PRO A 114 4.90 -3.14 -20.63
CA PRO A 114 4.84 -4.17 -19.60
C PRO A 114 5.57 -5.39 -20.14
N PRO A 115 6.40 -6.08 -19.32
CA PRO A 115 6.96 -7.34 -19.74
C PRO A 115 5.82 -8.24 -20.25
N GLU A 116 6.09 -8.98 -21.32
CA GLU A 116 5.08 -9.76 -22.06
C GLU A 116 4.40 -10.86 -21.22
N SER A 117 4.84 -11.06 -19.98
CA SER A 117 4.31 -12.09 -19.09
C SER A 117 3.04 -11.64 -18.37
N PHE A 118 1.94 -12.22 -18.86
CA PHE A 118 0.91 -12.95 -18.12
C PHE A 118 0.00 -12.18 -17.15
N GLN A 119 -1.30 -12.26 -17.43
CA GLN A 119 -2.37 -12.03 -16.48
C GLN A 119 -2.33 -13.16 -15.44
N ASP A 120 -1.39 -13.04 -14.50
CA ASP A 120 -1.11 -14.01 -13.44
C ASP A 120 -2.15 -13.95 -12.31
N CYS A 121 -1.94 -14.74 -11.26
CA CYS A 121 -2.87 -14.78 -10.14
C CYS A 121 -3.06 -13.40 -9.49
N ALA A 122 -2.01 -12.60 -9.35
CA ALA A 122 -2.03 -11.30 -8.68
C ALA A 122 -2.80 -10.27 -9.52
N PHE A 123 -2.59 -10.26 -10.84
CA PHE A 123 -3.32 -9.42 -11.77
C PHE A 123 -4.83 -9.62 -11.67
N TRP A 124 -5.29 -10.86 -11.66
CA TRP A 124 -6.72 -11.16 -11.55
C TRP A 124 -7.27 -10.85 -10.15
N LEU A 125 -6.45 -11.03 -9.13
CA LEU A 125 -6.85 -10.79 -7.74
C LEU A 125 -7.10 -9.29 -7.45
N THR A 126 -6.26 -8.40 -7.99
CA THR A 126 -6.49 -6.94 -7.88
C THR A 126 -7.78 -6.50 -8.59
N GLN A 127 -8.23 -7.28 -9.58
CA GLN A 127 -9.39 -7.00 -10.44
C GLN A 127 -10.61 -7.89 -10.17
N LEU A 128 -10.73 -8.48 -8.98
CA LEU A 128 -11.86 -9.32 -8.56
C LEU A 128 -13.26 -8.68 -8.69
N HIS A 129 -13.34 -7.37 -8.92
CA HIS A 129 -14.60 -6.66 -9.16
C HIS A 129 -15.03 -6.69 -10.64
N LYS A 130 -14.15 -7.03 -11.58
CA LYS A 130 -14.43 -7.07 -13.02
C LYS A 130 -14.94 -8.45 -13.47
N CYS A 131 -14.29 -9.54 -13.04
CA CYS A 131 -14.65 -10.90 -13.44
C CYS A 131 -15.59 -11.58 -12.41
N GLN A 132 -16.55 -12.41 -12.85
CA GLN A 132 -17.72 -12.79 -12.05
C GLN A 132 -17.73 -14.19 -11.41
N GLN A 133 -16.66 -14.99 -11.51
CA GLN A 133 -16.59 -16.28 -10.80
C GLN A 133 -15.54 -16.22 -9.68
N LYS A 134 -16.04 -16.22 -8.45
CA LYS A 134 -15.24 -16.30 -7.24
C LYS A 134 -16.04 -16.98 -6.13
N TRP A 135 -15.38 -17.76 -5.31
CA TRP A 135 -16.01 -18.41 -4.18
C TRP A 135 -15.01 -18.60 -3.05
N LEU A 136 -15.50 -18.44 -1.81
CA LEU A 136 -14.71 -18.65 -0.62
C LEU A 136 -14.88 -20.09 -0.16
N LYS A 137 -13.76 -20.80 0.02
CA LYS A 137 -13.72 -22.14 0.60
C LYS A 137 -12.96 -22.12 1.91
N TYR A 138 -13.33 -23.07 2.77
CA TYR A 138 -12.71 -23.29 4.06
C TYR A 138 -12.14 -24.71 4.04
N TYR A 139 -10.84 -24.84 4.28
CA TYR A 139 -10.14 -26.12 4.33
C TYR A 139 -9.48 -26.29 5.69
N LEU A 140 -9.41 -27.50 6.21
CA LEU A 140 -8.56 -27.79 7.36
C LEU A 140 -7.14 -28.07 6.86
N ASP A 141 -6.15 -27.45 7.49
CA ASP A 141 -4.77 -27.87 7.30
C ASP A 141 -4.45 -29.16 8.11
N TYR A 142 -3.23 -29.66 7.96
CA TYR A 142 -2.77 -30.86 8.66
C TYR A 142 -2.90 -30.78 10.19
N TRP A 143 -2.91 -29.57 10.74
CA TRP A 143 -3.00 -29.30 12.18
C TRP A 143 -4.44 -29.03 12.64
N GLY A 144 -5.43 -29.21 11.76
CA GLY A 144 -6.83 -28.94 12.06
C GLY A 144 -7.19 -27.46 12.09
N LYS A 145 -6.32 -26.56 11.62
CA LYS A 145 -6.63 -25.13 11.54
C LYS A 145 -7.38 -24.81 10.25
N VAL A 146 -8.46 -24.04 10.39
CA VAL A 146 -9.26 -23.56 9.26
C VAL A 146 -8.47 -22.55 8.43
N GLN A 147 -8.31 -22.85 7.14
CA GLN A 147 -7.73 -22.02 6.11
C GLN A 147 -8.84 -21.46 5.23
N GLN A 148 -8.88 -20.14 5.12
CA GLN A 148 -9.75 -19.43 4.19
C GLN A 148 -9.04 -19.29 2.85
N VAL A 149 -9.66 -19.79 1.79
CA VAL A 149 -9.11 -19.77 0.43
C VAL A 149 -10.15 -19.16 -0.51
N LEU A 150 -9.80 -18.03 -1.10
CA LEU A 150 -10.60 -17.42 -2.15
C LEU A 150 -10.18 -18.03 -3.49
N ILE A 151 -11.07 -18.76 -4.13
CA ILE A 151 -10.85 -19.30 -5.47
C ILE A 151 -11.54 -18.38 -6.47
N TYR A 152 -10.87 -18.08 -7.57
CA TYR A 152 -11.34 -17.15 -8.58
C TYR A 152 -10.78 -17.52 -9.95
N THR A 153 -11.44 -17.03 -11.00
CA THR A 153 -10.98 -17.20 -12.38
C THR A 153 -10.57 -15.87 -13.01
N GLY A 154 -9.81 -15.95 -14.09
CA GLY A 154 -9.57 -14.80 -14.95
C GLY A 154 -10.78 -14.50 -15.85
N CYS A 155 -10.68 -13.46 -16.68
CA CYS A 155 -11.65 -13.21 -17.75
C CYS A 155 -10.95 -12.90 -19.09
N GLY A 156 -11.72 -12.71 -20.16
CA GLY A 156 -11.17 -12.50 -21.50
C GLY A 156 -10.43 -13.74 -22.02
N SER A 157 -9.12 -13.63 -22.24
CA SER A 157 -8.28 -14.68 -22.83
C SER A 157 -7.97 -15.85 -21.88
N SER A 158 -8.37 -15.81 -20.60
CA SER A 158 -8.07 -16.85 -19.62
C SER A 158 -9.23 -17.19 -18.66
N PRO A 159 -10.45 -17.47 -19.17
CA PRO A 159 -11.64 -17.66 -18.33
C PRO A 159 -11.65 -19.01 -17.58
N HIS A 160 -10.88 -20.00 -18.05
CA HIS A 160 -10.84 -21.35 -17.49
C HIS A 160 -9.69 -21.58 -16.50
N LYS A 161 -8.78 -20.62 -16.38
CA LYS A 161 -7.69 -20.68 -15.40
C LYS A 161 -8.24 -20.37 -14.03
N HIS A 162 -7.88 -21.21 -13.06
CA HIS A 162 -8.28 -21.06 -11.68
C HIS A 162 -7.09 -20.61 -10.85
N TYR A 163 -7.36 -19.71 -9.92
CA TYR A 163 -6.37 -19.17 -9.01
C TYR A 163 -6.91 -19.31 -7.58
N ALA A 164 -6.00 -19.46 -6.62
CA ALA A 164 -6.33 -19.49 -5.21
C ALA A 164 -5.55 -18.40 -4.49
N TYR A 165 -6.24 -17.64 -3.64
CA TYR A 165 -5.63 -16.74 -2.67
C TYR A 165 -5.83 -17.29 -1.26
N TYR A 166 -4.74 -17.59 -0.59
CA TYR A 166 -4.71 -18.07 0.79
C TYR A 166 -4.69 -16.89 1.74
N VAL A 167 -5.81 -16.60 2.40
CA VAL A 167 -5.97 -15.40 3.24
C VAL A 167 -4.96 -15.38 4.39
N SER A 168 -4.70 -16.53 5.02
CA SER A 168 -3.75 -16.65 6.13
C SER A 168 -2.30 -16.39 5.70
N ARG A 169 -1.93 -16.81 4.49
CA ARG A 169 -0.58 -16.65 3.91
C ARG A 169 -0.43 -15.35 3.14
N ARG A 170 -1.55 -14.69 2.82
CA ARG A 170 -1.64 -13.48 1.99
C ARG A 170 -0.92 -13.65 0.65
N HIS A 171 -1.14 -14.82 0.04
CA HIS A 171 -0.43 -15.24 -1.15
C HIS A 171 -1.37 -15.89 -2.15
N CYS A 172 -1.19 -15.61 -3.44
CA CYS A 172 -1.91 -16.23 -4.54
C CYS A 172 -1.08 -17.26 -5.28
N THR A 173 -1.76 -18.24 -5.87
CA THR A 173 -1.16 -19.23 -6.77
C THR A 173 -2.12 -19.57 -7.90
N GLU A 174 -1.58 -19.91 -9.07
CA GLU A 174 -2.33 -20.59 -10.12
C GLU A 174 -2.59 -22.04 -9.71
N LEU A 175 -3.81 -22.52 -9.94
CA LEU A 175 -4.22 -23.89 -9.67
C LEU A 175 -4.19 -24.70 -10.97
N ASN A 176 -3.45 -25.80 -10.96
CA ASN A 176 -3.49 -26.80 -12.03
C ASN A 176 -4.68 -27.74 -11.82
N LEU A 177 -5.89 -27.25 -12.11
CA LEU A 177 -7.08 -28.10 -12.07
C LEU A 177 -7.24 -28.87 -13.39
N PRO A 178 -7.42 -30.21 -13.35
CA PRO A 178 -7.72 -30.97 -14.55
C PRO A 178 -9.04 -30.48 -15.17
N ARG A 179 -9.05 -30.29 -16.50
CA ARG A 179 -10.26 -29.91 -17.24
C ARG A 179 -11.37 -30.94 -16.96
N GLY A 180 -12.40 -30.57 -16.21
CA GLY A 180 -13.57 -31.41 -15.98
C GLY A 180 -14.05 -31.56 -14.53
N ARG A 181 -13.34 -31.03 -13.52
CA ARG A 181 -13.77 -31.10 -12.11
C ARG A 181 -14.26 -29.75 -11.58
N THR A 182 -15.29 -29.19 -12.22
CA THR A 182 -15.98 -27.98 -11.73
C THR A 182 -17.48 -28.12 -11.97
N ARG A 183 -18.15 -28.81 -11.03
CA ARG A 183 -19.54 -28.62 -10.60
C ARG A 183 -19.87 -29.70 -9.57
N GLU A 184 -19.69 -29.36 -8.30
CA GLU A 184 -20.51 -29.83 -7.17
C GLU A 184 -20.60 -28.68 -6.15
#